data_AF-A0A957KDP2-F1
#
_entry.id   AF-A0A957KDP2-F1
#
_cell.length_a   1.000
_cell.length_b   1.000
_cell.length_c   1.000
_cell.angle_alpha   90.00
_cell.angle_beta   90.00
_cell.angle_gamma   90.00
#
_symmetry.space_group_name_H-M   'P 1'
#
loop_
_entity.id
_entity.type
_entity.pdbx_description
1 polymer ?
#
loop_
_entity_poly.entity_id
_entity_poly.type
_entity_poly.pdbx_seq_one_letter_code
_entity_poly.pdbx_strand_id
1 'polypeptide(L)'
;MNNVKRFPKLVIAIGIIFAIAGLVTVGTGVYIRAFVGQQLASQNITTPDDASIPNAQVTNVATALSMAEIIQEHAAARSNGLSYAEMGRFAVASGDPAGTSNLDEALMDANGNPVANQARDTQLTAAGLVTSLSLSAMAIGTSYGAIALGVAFALLGIVVAGLGYALLGLITPAVAERFGLRPVTE
;
A
#
# COMPACT_ATOMS: atom_id res chain seq x y z
N MET A 1 37.50 -32.93 -12.12
CA MET A 1 37.09 -33.09 -10.71
C MET A 1 36.74 -31.77 -9.98
N ASN A 2 37.30 -30.61 -10.34
CA ASN A 2 37.00 -29.33 -9.64
C ASN A 2 35.53 -28.85 -9.76
N ASN A 3 34.81 -29.20 -10.84
CA ASN A 3 33.44 -28.73 -11.05
C ASN A 3 32.42 -29.41 -10.12
N VAL A 4 32.71 -30.63 -9.67
CA VAL A 4 31.81 -31.46 -8.84
C VAL A 4 31.63 -30.86 -7.43
N LYS A 5 32.68 -30.26 -6.87
CA LYS A 5 32.62 -29.57 -5.56
C LYS A 5 32.19 -28.10 -5.65
N ARG A 6 32.27 -27.49 -6.84
CA ARG A 6 31.86 -26.09 -7.07
C ARG A 6 30.35 -25.94 -7.14
N PHE A 7 29.65 -26.92 -7.71
CA PHE A 7 28.20 -26.87 -7.87
C PHE A 7 27.44 -26.77 -6.53
N PRO A 8 27.66 -27.62 -5.51
CA PRO A 8 26.98 -27.48 -4.22
C PRO A 8 27.28 -26.14 -3.51
N LYS A 9 28.52 -25.65 -3.62
CA LYS A 9 28.92 -24.35 -3.05
C LYS A 9 28.19 -23.18 -3.72
N LEU A 10 27.97 -23.24 -5.03
CA LEU A 10 27.17 -22.25 -5.74
C LEU A 10 25.70 -22.29 -5.29
N VAL A 11 25.12 -23.48 -5.13
CA VAL A 11 23.75 -23.64 -4.62
C VAL A 11 23.60 -23.04 -3.21
N ILE A 12 24.56 -23.30 -2.31
CA ILE A 12 24.61 -22.68 -0.98
C ILE A 12 24.65 -21.15 -1.08
N ALA A 13 25.57 -20.61 -1.90
CA ALA A 13 25.72 -19.17 -2.06
C ALA A 13 24.43 -18.50 -2.57
N ILE A 14 23.78 -19.11 -3.57
CA ILE A 14 22.49 -18.62 -4.09
C ILE A 14 21.43 -18.66 -2.99
N GLY A 15 21.30 -19.77 -2.25
CA GLY A 15 20.35 -19.87 -1.15
C GLY A 15 20.54 -18.80 -0.08
N ILE A 16 21.79 -18.52 0.30
CA ILE A 16 22.13 -17.45 1.25
C ILE A 16 21.74 -16.07 0.68
N ILE A 17 22.01 -15.80 -0.59
CA ILE A 17 21.63 -14.53 -1.24
C ILE A 17 20.12 -14.34 -1.20
N PHE A 18 19.34 -15.36 -1.57
CA PHE A 18 17.87 -15.34 -1.49
C PHE A 18 17.39 -15.11 -0.05
N ALA A 19 18.03 -15.76 0.92
CA ALA A 19 17.67 -15.63 2.32
C ALA A 19 17.87 -14.18 2.82
N ILE A 20 19.03 -13.59 2.53
CA ILE A 20 19.35 -12.21 2.89
C ILE A 20 18.43 -11.23 2.18
N ALA A 21 18.23 -11.40 0.87
CA ALA A 21 17.34 -10.55 0.08
C ALA A 21 15.90 -10.58 0.64
N GLY A 22 15.39 -11.76 1.01
CA GLY A 22 14.10 -11.91 1.65
C GLY A 22 14.00 -11.14 2.96
N LEU A 23 15.00 -11.28 3.84
CA LEU A 23 15.04 -10.54 5.12
C LEU A 23 15.10 -9.02 4.93
N VAL A 24 15.86 -8.54 3.95
CA VAL A 24 15.90 -7.11 3.61
C VAL A 24 14.52 -6.63 3.15
N THR A 25 13.85 -7.37 2.29
CA THR A 25 12.49 -7.02 1.83
C THR A 25 11.49 -7.00 3.00
N VAL A 26 11.57 -7.94 3.94
CA VAL A 26 10.74 -7.91 5.16
C VAL A 26 11.00 -6.64 5.95
N GLY A 27 12.27 -6.29 6.21
CA GLY A 27 12.65 -5.08 6.94
C GLY A 27 12.10 -3.81 6.28
N THR A 28 12.22 -3.71 4.95
CA THR A 28 11.68 -2.59 4.17
C THR A 28 10.15 -2.50 4.28
N GLY A 29 9.44 -3.63 4.19
CA GLY A 29 7.98 -3.64 4.35
C GLY A 29 7.54 -3.20 5.75
N VAL A 30 8.21 -3.67 6.80
CA VAL A 30 7.95 -3.22 8.19
C VAL A 30 8.19 -1.72 8.35
N TYR A 31 9.28 -1.22 7.76
CA TYR A 31 9.60 0.22 7.77
C TYR A 31 8.52 1.06 7.08
N ILE A 32 8.12 0.69 5.85
CA ILE A 32 7.08 1.41 5.10
C ILE A 32 5.76 1.46 5.88
N ARG A 33 5.34 0.32 6.44
CA ARG A 33 4.13 0.25 7.27
C ARG A 33 4.18 1.24 8.44
N ALA A 34 5.29 1.25 9.17
CA ALA A 34 5.46 2.12 10.32
C ALA A 34 5.50 3.60 9.91
N PHE A 35 6.24 3.93 8.85
CA PHE A 35 6.38 5.29 8.34
C PHE A 35 5.03 5.87 7.90
N VAL A 36 4.26 5.14 7.09
CA VAL A 36 2.93 5.60 6.63
C VAL A 36 1.94 5.69 7.79
N GLY A 37 1.95 4.71 8.70
CA GLY A 37 1.09 4.74 9.89
C GLY A 37 1.37 5.94 10.79
N GLN A 38 2.64 6.31 10.98
CA GLN A 38 3.03 7.50 11.72
C GLN A 38 2.61 8.79 10.99
N GLN A 39 2.75 8.84 9.66
CA GLN A 39 2.31 9.99 8.88
C GLN A 39 0.80 10.19 9.00
N LEU A 40 -0.01 9.13 8.94
CA LEU A 40 -1.45 9.19 9.18
C LEU A 40 -1.77 9.67 10.61
N ALA A 41 -1.13 9.08 11.62
CA ALA A 41 -1.34 9.46 13.02
C ALA A 41 -1.01 10.94 13.27
N SER A 42 0.03 11.48 12.61
CA SER A 42 0.43 12.88 12.72
C SER A 42 -0.62 13.88 12.20
N GLN A 43 -1.52 13.44 11.31
CA GLN A 43 -2.61 14.27 10.80
C GLN A 43 -3.76 14.41 11.80
N ASN A 44 -3.76 13.63 12.88
CA ASN A 44 -4.76 13.65 13.94
C ASN A 44 -6.22 13.54 13.43
N ILE A 45 -6.43 12.67 12.44
CA ILE A 45 -7.74 12.44 11.83
C ILE A 45 -8.48 11.39 12.67
N THR A 46 -9.73 11.69 13.03
CA THR A 46 -10.64 10.76 13.71
C THR A 46 -11.88 10.59 12.86
N THR A 47 -12.32 9.34 12.67
CA THR A 47 -13.55 9.04 11.92
C THR A 47 -14.80 9.55 12.66
N PRO A 48 -15.80 10.07 11.94
CA PRO A 48 -17.05 10.52 12.53
C PRO A 48 -17.94 9.35 12.98
N ASP A 49 -19.02 9.66 13.71
CA ASP A 49 -19.96 8.68 14.28
C ASP A 49 -20.71 7.85 13.22
N ASP A 50 -20.88 8.41 12.02
CA ASP A 50 -21.58 7.79 10.89
C ASP A 50 -20.65 7.02 9.95
N ALA A 51 -19.34 6.96 10.25
CA ALA A 51 -18.41 6.12 9.51
C ALA A 51 -18.62 4.63 9.82
N SER A 52 -18.22 3.77 8.86
CA SER A 52 -18.23 2.32 9.03
C SER A 52 -17.39 1.82 10.23
N ILE A 53 -16.37 2.58 10.64
CA ILE A 53 -15.61 2.41 11.88
C ILE A 53 -15.65 3.75 12.63
N PRO A 54 -16.58 3.95 13.56
CA PRO A 54 -16.78 5.26 14.20
C PRO A 54 -15.75 5.54 15.30
N ASN A 55 -15.46 6.82 15.53
CA ASN A 55 -14.61 7.32 16.62
C ASN A 55 -13.21 6.69 16.71
N ALA A 56 -12.63 6.33 15.57
CA ALA A 56 -11.34 5.68 15.47
C ALA A 56 -10.30 6.62 14.85
N GLN A 57 -9.10 6.62 15.41
CA GLN A 57 -7.99 7.37 14.82
C GLN A 57 -7.52 6.70 13.52
N VAL A 58 -7.39 7.50 12.46
CA VAL A 58 -6.96 7.02 11.14
C VAL A 58 -5.45 6.74 11.18
N THR A 59 -5.09 5.47 11.29
CA THR A 59 -3.69 5.03 11.48
C THR A 59 -3.34 3.78 10.68
N ASN A 60 -4.34 3.13 10.09
CA ASN A 60 -4.19 1.87 9.38
C ASN A 60 -5.18 1.79 8.20
N VAL A 61 -5.04 0.72 7.41
CA VAL A 61 -5.86 0.46 6.20
C VAL A 61 -7.36 0.57 6.48
N ALA A 62 -7.87 -0.12 7.50
CA ALA A 62 -9.31 -0.19 7.75
C ALA A 62 -9.87 1.20 8.12
N THR A 63 -9.20 1.89 9.04
CA THR A 63 -9.62 3.25 9.44
C THR A 63 -9.47 4.28 8.31
N ALA A 64 -8.45 4.14 7.45
CA ALA A 64 -8.25 5.05 6.32
C ALA A 64 -9.30 4.87 5.23
N LEU A 65 -9.67 3.62 4.93
CA LEU A 65 -10.74 3.31 3.98
C LEU A 65 -12.11 3.72 4.52
N SER A 66 -12.37 3.50 5.81
CA SER A 66 -13.61 3.98 6.46
C SER A 66 -13.75 5.50 6.40
N MET A 67 -12.66 6.24 6.65
CA MET A 67 -12.66 7.70 6.53
C MET A 67 -12.84 8.15 5.06
N ALA A 68 -12.20 7.47 4.11
CA ALA A 68 -12.32 7.78 2.69
C ALA A 68 -13.76 7.56 2.19
N GLU A 69 -14.38 6.45 2.60
CA GLU A 69 -15.77 6.12 2.29
C GLU A 69 -16.73 7.19 2.78
N ILE A 70 -16.64 7.59 4.06
CA ILE A 70 -17.58 8.57 4.63
C ILE A 70 -17.39 9.99 4.03
N ILE A 71 -16.15 10.38 3.71
CA ILE A 71 -15.88 11.63 2.98
C ILE A 71 -16.58 11.61 1.61
N GLN A 72 -16.47 10.49 0.89
CA GLN A 72 -17.09 10.36 -0.43
C GLN A 72 -18.61 10.39 -0.34
N GLU A 73 -19.19 9.77 0.69
CA GLU A 73 -20.63 9.77 0.93
C GLU A 73 -21.16 11.17 1.23
N HIS A 74 -20.53 11.92 2.15
CA HIS A 74 -20.93 13.30 2.44
C HIS A 74 -20.74 14.24 1.24
N ALA A 75 -19.67 14.05 0.47
CA ALA A 75 -19.44 14.82 -0.73
C ALA A 75 -20.53 14.54 -1.78
N ALA A 76 -20.86 13.27 -2.01
CA ALA A 76 -21.90 12.86 -2.94
C ALA A 76 -23.28 13.37 -2.51
N ALA A 77 -23.62 13.31 -1.22
CA ALA A 77 -24.85 13.88 -0.70
C ALA A 77 -24.96 15.38 -0.97
N ARG A 78 -23.84 16.11 -0.90
CA ARG A 78 -23.79 17.55 -1.15
C ARG A 78 -23.84 17.92 -2.65
N SER A 79 -23.43 17.01 -3.54
CA SER A 79 -23.42 17.21 -4.99
C SER A 79 -24.54 16.48 -5.74
N ASN A 80 -25.51 15.89 -5.05
CA ASN A 80 -26.52 14.99 -5.65
C ASN A 80 -25.89 13.84 -6.47
N GLY A 81 -24.77 13.31 -6.00
CA GLY A 81 -24.03 12.22 -6.64
C GLY A 81 -23.15 12.63 -7.81
N LEU A 82 -23.09 13.92 -8.17
CA LEU A 82 -22.26 14.40 -9.26
C LEU A 82 -20.77 14.38 -8.89
N SER A 83 -19.95 13.95 -9.83
CA SER A 83 -18.49 14.06 -9.78
C SER A 83 -18.02 15.48 -10.11
N TYR A 84 -16.76 15.78 -9.78
CA TYR A 84 -16.17 17.09 -10.07
C TYR A 84 -16.30 17.53 -11.54
N ALA A 85 -16.22 16.58 -12.49
CA ALA A 85 -16.28 16.86 -13.92
C ALA A 85 -17.71 17.13 -14.43
N GLU A 86 -18.72 16.67 -13.70
CA GLU A 86 -20.14 16.86 -14.03
C GLU A 86 -20.69 18.18 -13.49
N MET A 87 -19.88 18.95 -12.77
CA MET A 87 -20.29 20.24 -12.20
C MET A 87 -19.59 21.42 -12.88
N GLY A 88 -20.39 22.46 -13.11
CA GLY A 88 -19.96 23.75 -13.59
C GLY A 88 -19.24 24.59 -12.54
N ARG A 89 -18.41 25.53 -13.00
CA ARG A 89 -17.60 26.40 -12.14
C ARG A 89 -18.43 27.33 -11.26
N PHE A 90 -19.59 27.75 -11.74
CA PHE A 90 -20.43 28.77 -11.12
C PHE A 90 -21.71 28.17 -10.58
N ALA A 91 -22.19 28.74 -9.47
CA ALA A 91 -23.50 28.42 -8.92
C ALA A 91 -24.60 28.97 -9.85
N VAL A 92 -25.79 28.38 -9.77
CA VAL A 92 -27.00 28.85 -10.48
C VAL A 92 -28.04 29.30 -9.47
N ALA A 93 -28.97 30.18 -9.88
CA ALA A 93 -29.98 30.72 -8.98
C ALA A 93 -30.93 29.65 -8.39
N SER A 94 -31.10 28.50 -9.06
CA SER A 94 -31.87 27.37 -8.53
C SER A 94 -31.21 26.66 -7.35
N GLY A 95 -29.90 26.89 -7.13
CA GLY A 95 -29.12 26.17 -6.13
C GLY A 95 -28.76 24.72 -6.53
N ASP A 96 -28.96 24.34 -7.78
CA ASP A 96 -28.57 23.01 -8.27
C ASP A 96 -27.04 22.81 -8.15
N PRO A 97 -26.56 21.75 -7.46
CA PRO A 97 -25.15 21.44 -7.36
C PRO A 97 -24.44 21.24 -8.70
N ALA A 98 -25.17 20.88 -9.77
CA ALA A 98 -24.62 20.81 -11.12
C ALA A 98 -24.02 22.17 -11.54
N GLY A 99 -24.63 23.28 -11.13
CA GLY A 99 -24.18 24.62 -11.49
C GLY A 99 -24.13 24.84 -13.01
N THR A 100 -23.29 25.77 -13.44
CA THR A 100 -23.02 26.04 -14.85
C THR A 100 -21.58 26.51 -15.06
N SER A 101 -21.04 26.31 -16.25
CA SER A 101 -19.77 26.93 -16.66
C SER A 101 -20.00 28.14 -17.57
N ASN A 102 -21.25 28.42 -17.95
CA ASN A 102 -21.62 29.59 -18.70
C ASN A 102 -21.77 30.79 -17.76
N LEU A 103 -21.10 31.90 -18.08
CA LEU A 103 -21.17 33.13 -17.28
C LEU A 103 -22.57 33.77 -17.33
N ASP A 104 -23.27 33.64 -18.45
CA ASP A 104 -24.59 34.26 -18.63
C ASP A 104 -25.69 33.60 -17.78
N GLU A 105 -25.47 32.33 -17.40
CA GLU A 105 -26.38 31.53 -16.57
C GLU A 105 -25.97 31.52 -15.09
N ALA A 106 -24.81 32.12 -14.76
CA ALA A 106 -24.26 32.11 -13.42
C ALA A 106 -25.08 32.99 -12.46
N LEU A 107 -25.22 32.53 -11.22
CA LEU A 107 -25.67 33.37 -10.12
C LEU A 107 -24.66 34.49 -9.89
N MET A 108 -25.13 35.74 -9.91
CA MET A 108 -24.30 36.93 -9.66
C MET A 108 -24.43 37.39 -8.21
N ASP A 109 -23.32 37.87 -7.64
CA ASP A 109 -23.29 38.54 -6.34
C ASP A 109 -23.78 40.00 -6.43
N ALA A 110 -23.84 40.70 -5.29
CA ALA A 110 -24.26 42.10 -5.23
C ALA A 110 -23.35 43.07 -6.00
N ASN A 111 -22.14 42.65 -6.36
CA ASN A 111 -21.16 43.42 -7.11
C ASN A 111 -21.14 43.05 -8.60
N GLY A 112 -22.00 42.12 -9.03
CA GLY A 112 -22.09 41.63 -10.41
C GLY A 112 -21.05 40.56 -10.79
N ASN A 113 -20.39 39.93 -9.82
CA ASN A 113 -19.46 38.82 -10.09
C ASN A 113 -20.16 37.46 -10.01
N PRO A 114 -19.75 36.47 -10.83
CA PRO A 114 -20.31 35.13 -10.77
C PRO A 114 -19.88 34.41 -9.48
N VAL A 115 -20.85 33.82 -8.78
CA VAL A 115 -20.64 33.07 -7.54
C VAL A 115 -20.08 31.69 -7.86
N ALA A 116 -19.03 31.26 -7.14
CA ALA A 116 -18.43 29.95 -7.32
C ALA A 116 -19.35 28.80 -6.84
N ASN A 117 -19.27 27.66 -7.54
CA ASN A 117 -19.99 26.46 -7.15
C ASN A 117 -19.32 25.74 -5.97
N GLN A 118 -19.87 25.92 -4.77
CA GLN A 118 -19.34 25.31 -3.54
C GLN A 118 -19.41 23.78 -3.52
N ALA A 119 -20.38 23.17 -4.21
CA ALA A 119 -20.48 21.71 -4.29
C ALA A 119 -19.30 21.14 -5.10
N ARG A 120 -18.93 21.83 -6.19
CA ARG A 120 -17.75 21.48 -7.00
C ARG A 120 -16.45 21.61 -6.22
N ASP A 121 -16.28 22.69 -5.46
CA ASP A 121 -15.09 22.88 -4.62
C ASP A 121 -15.00 21.81 -3.52
N THR A 122 -16.13 21.48 -2.88
CA THR A 122 -16.19 20.39 -1.90
C THR A 122 -15.80 19.05 -2.51
N GLN A 123 -16.30 18.74 -3.70
CA GLN A 123 -15.97 17.50 -4.42
C GLN A 123 -14.48 17.43 -4.81
N LEU A 124 -13.87 18.56 -5.18
CA LEU A 124 -12.43 18.61 -5.46
C LEU A 124 -11.62 18.29 -4.20
N THR A 125 -11.97 18.90 -3.06
CA THR A 125 -11.32 18.62 -1.77
C THR A 125 -11.53 17.17 -1.36
N ALA A 126 -12.76 16.66 -1.45
CA ALA A 126 -13.10 15.27 -1.12
C ALA A 126 -12.28 14.29 -1.97
N ALA A 127 -12.24 14.46 -3.29
CA ALA A 127 -11.46 13.62 -4.18
C ALA A 127 -9.97 13.60 -3.80
N GLY A 128 -9.40 14.76 -3.44
CA GLY A 128 -8.02 14.84 -2.95
C GLY A 128 -7.79 14.05 -1.66
N LEU A 129 -8.67 14.24 -0.66
CA LEU A 129 -8.59 13.54 0.62
C LEU A 129 -8.76 12.03 0.45
N VAL A 130 -9.81 11.59 -0.26
CA VAL A 130 -10.10 10.18 -0.57
C VAL A 130 -8.92 9.53 -1.29
N THR A 131 -8.34 10.21 -2.28
CA THR A 131 -7.17 9.70 -3.01
C THR A 131 -5.98 9.53 -2.07
N SER A 132 -5.69 10.53 -1.23
CA SER A 132 -4.56 10.47 -0.29
C SER A 132 -4.71 9.36 0.77
N LEU A 133 -5.93 9.16 1.29
CA LEU A 133 -6.26 8.10 2.24
C LEU A 133 -6.18 6.73 1.58
N SER A 134 -6.72 6.58 0.37
CA SER A 134 -6.66 5.34 -0.41
C SER A 134 -5.24 4.98 -0.81
N LEU A 135 -4.41 5.97 -1.18
CA LEU A 135 -3.00 5.76 -1.48
C LEU A 135 -2.22 5.33 -0.23
N SER A 136 -2.53 5.91 0.93
CA SER A 136 -1.94 5.50 2.20
C SER A 136 -2.33 4.06 2.57
N ALA A 137 -3.61 3.72 2.40
CA ALA A 137 -4.11 2.35 2.59
C ALA A 137 -3.42 1.36 1.63
N MET A 138 -3.26 1.74 0.37
CA MET A 138 -2.54 0.95 -0.63
C MET A 138 -1.06 0.77 -0.27
N ALA A 139 -0.38 1.82 0.20
CA ALA A 139 1.02 1.74 0.63
C ALA A 139 1.21 0.81 1.83
N ILE A 140 0.30 0.84 2.81
CA ILE A 140 0.31 -0.12 3.92
C ILE A 140 -0.03 -1.53 3.41
N GLY A 141 -1.00 -1.67 2.50
CA GLY A 141 -1.36 -2.96 1.89
C GLY A 141 -0.19 -3.61 1.13
N THR A 142 0.50 -2.83 0.29
CA THR A 142 1.68 -3.31 -0.46
C THR A 142 2.85 -3.63 0.47
N SER A 143 2.98 -2.91 1.60
CA SER A 143 3.97 -3.25 2.63
C SER A 143 3.75 -4.65 3.22
N TYR A 144 2.50 -5.05 3.47
CA TYR A 144 2.19 -6.43 3.88
C TYR A 144 2.53 -7.45 2.79
N GLY A 145 2.26 -7.12 1.53
CA GLY A 145 2.67 -7.94 0.39
C GLY A 145 4.19 -8.12 0.31
N ALA A 146 4.95 -7.03 0.51
CA ALA A 146 6.41 -7.08 0.56
C ALA A 146 6.92 -7.94 1.72
N ILE A 147 6.32 -7.82 2.91
CA ILE A 147 6.66 -8.68 4.05
C ILE A 147 6.40 -10.15 3.71
N ALA A 148 5.22 -10.49 3.20
CA ALA A 148 4.88 -11.87 2.85
C ALA A 148 5.83 -12.45 1.79
N LEU A 149 6.13 -11.69 0.74
CA LEU A 149 7.08 -12.08 -0.30
C LEU A 149 8.50 -12.24 0.26
N GLY A 150 8.94 -11.32 1.11
CA GLY A 150 10.25 -11.37 1.76
C GLY A 150 10.39 -12.62 2.63
N VAL A 151 9.35 -12.99 3.39
CA VAL A 151 9.32 -14.26 4.16
C VAL A 151 9.42 -15.47 3.22
N ALA A 152 8.66 -15.48 2.11
CA ALA A 152 8.73 -16.57 1.15
C ALA A 152 10.13 -16.73 0.54
N PHE A 153 10.81 -15.63 0.19
CA PHE A 153 12.19 -15.65 -0.31
C PHE A 153 13.19 -16.08 0.76
N ALA A 154 12.98 -15.67 2.01
CA ALA A 154 13.80 -16.09 3.13
C ALA A 154 13.74 -17.62 3.31
N LEU A 155 12.54 -18.18 3.34
CA LEU A 155 12.31 -19.62 3.44
C LEU A 155 12.87 -20.38 2.25
N LEU A 156 12.62 -19.91 1.03
CA LEU A 156 13.17 -20.51 -0.20
C LEU A 156 14.70 -20.53 -0.15
N GLY A 157 15.33 -19.42 0.24
CA GLY A 157 16.77 -19.31 0.39
C GLY A 157 17.35 -20.32 1.38
N ILE A 158 16.69 -20.47 2.54
CA ILE A 158 17.07 -21.46 3.57
C ILE A 158 16.99 -22.89 3.01
N VAL A 159 15.90 -23.23 2.31
CA VAL A 159 15.73 -24.56 1.70
C VAL A 159 16.80 -24.83 0.65
N VAL A 160 17.05 -23.88 -0.25
CA VAL A 160 18.08 -24.00 -1.30
C VAL A 160 19.48 -24.15 -0.68
N ALA A 161 19.80 -23.35 0.34
CA ALA A 161 21.07 -23.47 1.04
C ALA A 161 21.22 -24.83 1.72
N GLY A 162 20.16 -25.32 2.39
CA GLY A 162 20.11 -26.64 3.00
C GLY A 162 20.35 -27.77 2.00
N LEU A 163 19.72 -27.72 0.83
CA LEU A 163 19.96 -28.66 -0.27
C LEU A 163 21.41 -28.63 -0.75
N GLY A 164 22.00 -27.44 -0.87
CA GLY A 164 23.41 -27.28 -1.23
C GLY A 164 24.35 -27.93 -0.20
N TYR A 165 24.06 -27.80 1.10
CA TYR A 165 24.80 -28.52 2.15
C TYR A 165 24.63 -30.04 2.07
N ALA A 166 23.41 -30.53 1.83
CA ALA A 166 23.16 -31.97 1.67
C ALA A 166 23.93 -32.56 0.48
N LEU A 167 23.91 -31.88 -0.67
CA LEU A 167 24.69 -32.26 -1.85
C LEU A 167 26.20 -32.26 -1.57
N LEU A 168 26.69 -31.27 -0.82
CA LEU A 168 28.10 -31.21 -0.44
C LEU A 168 28.50 -32.39 0.47
N GLY A 169 27.60 -32.81 1.36
CA GLY A 169 27.75 -33.99 2.22
C GLY A 169 27.88 -35.30 1.45
N LEU A 170 27.10 -35.50 0.39
CA LEU A 170 27.18 -36.72 -0.44
C LEU A 170 28.51 -36.86 -1.19
N ILE A 171 29.19 -35.73 -1.48
CA ILE A 171 30.42 -35.67 -2.30
C ILE A 171 31.68 -35.61 -1.42
N THR A 172 31.56 -35.19 -0.16
CA THR A 172 32.73 -34.90 0.70
C THR A 172 32.65 -35.72 1.99
N PRO A 173 33.54 -36.71 2.20
CA PRO A 173 33.50 -37.61 3.36
C PRO A 173 33.47 -36.87 4.71
N ALA A 174 34.30 -35.83 4.85
CA ALA A 174 34.37 -35.01 6.06
C ALA A 174 33.08 -34.22 6.37
N VAL A 175 32.29 -33.89 5.34
CA VAL A 175 30.97 -33.25 5.53
C VAL A 175 29.91 -34.31 5.80
N ALA A 176 29.98 -35.46 5.12
CA ALA A 176 29.11 -36.61 5.35
C ALA A 176 29.18 -37.08 6.81
N GLU A 177 30.38 -37.24 7.34
CA GLU A 177 30.65 -37.70 8.71
C GLU A 177 30.08 -36.73 9.76
N ARG A 178 30.15 -35.41 9.51
CA ARG A 178 29.56 -34.37 10.37
C ARG A 178 28.04 -34.45 10.46
N PHE A 179 27.38 -35.03 9.45
CA PHE A 179 25.93 -35.20 9.38
C PHE A 179 25.49 -36.67 9.49
N GLY A 180 26.41 -37.61 9.81
CA GLY A 180 26.10 -39.04 9.97
C GLY A 180 25.75 -39.78 8.66
N LEU A 181 26.22 -39.30 7.50
CA LEU A 181 25.92 -39.87 6.18
C LEU A 181 27.12 -40.67 5.63
N ARG A 182 26.87 -41.77 4.91
CA ARG A 182 27.90 -42.51 4.14
C ARG A 182 28.10 -41.84 2.77
N PRO A 183 29.31 -41.42 2.39
CA PRO A 183 29.58 -40.82 1.08
C PRO A 183 29.49 -41.87 -0.04
N VAL A 184 29.08 -41.45 -1.25
CA VAL A 184 28.84 -42.35 -2.39
C VAL A 184 30.12 -42.67 -3.18
N THR A 185 31.14 -41.82 -3.06
CA THR A 185 32.46 -42.06 -3.67
C THR A 185 33.36 -42.80 -2.68
N GLU A 186 33.42 -44.12 -2.80
CA GLU A 186 34.64 -44.89 -2.50
C GLU A 186 35.64 -44.73 -3.65
#